data_AF-A0A942MTI6-F1
#
_entry.id   AF-A0A942MTI6-F1
#
_cell.length_a   1.000
_cell.length_b   1.000
_cell.length_c   1.000
_cell.angle_alpha   90.00
_cell.angle_beta   90.00
_cell.angle_gamma   90.00
#
_symmetry.space_group_name_H-M   'P 1'
#
loop_
_entity.id
_entity.type
_entity.pdbx_description
1 polymer ?
#
loop_
_entity_poly.entity_id
_entity_poly.type
_entity_poly.pdbx_seq_one_letter_code
_entity_poly.pdbx_strand_id
1 'polypeptide(L)'
;VAHYVLAGNVIMCEQMPIYGGYAGGLEETAIVDVATTLNAFVMTQAHYHLDGPIHVRWGITTARESLAVAAHCARAVEANTHLLLANQYYTLAGPCTVMCLLETAAQAITDTASGRELLSGVASAKGVATNYTTAMEARFMAEVARAAAGMELDKINTMLDKLVGMYEKDYKNAPKGKTFVECYDIVKLTPTDEYLQVYQEAAQILRELGLPIGK
;
A
#
# COMPACT_ATOMS: atom_id res chain seq x y z
N VAL A 1 16.98 3.60 -18.71
CA VAL A 1 16.25 2.77 -19.69
C VAL A 1 17.18 2.05 -20.66
N ALA A 2 17.91 2.74 -21.55
CA ALA A 2 18.74 2.09 -22.59
C ALA A 2 19.69 0.99 -22.05
N HIS A 3 20.35 1.24 -20.92
CA HIS A 3 21.19 0.23 -20.26
C HIS A 3 20.42 -1.06 -19.91
N TYR A 4 19.22 -0.94 -19.33
CA TYR A 4 18.40 -2.09 -18.93
C TYR A 4 17.86 -2.87 -20.13
N VAL A 5 17.46 -2.17 -21.18
CA VAL A 5 17.00 -2.78 -22.44
C VAL A 5 18.12 -3.59 -23.08
N LEU A 6 19.32 -2.99 -23.21
CA LEU A 6 20.48 -3.66 -23.80
C LEU A 6 20.99 -4.84 -22.96
N ALA A 7 20.81 -4.80 -21.65
CA ALA A 7 21.16 -5.88 -20.73
C ALA A 7 20.10 -7.00 -20.67
N GLY A 8 18.91 -6.81 -21.28
CA GLY A 8 17.80 -7.76 -21.18
C GLY A 8 17.18 -7.83 -19.78
N ASN A 9 17.25 -6.75 -19.00
CA ASN A 9 16.69 -6.71 -17.65
C ASN A 9 15.16 -6.53 -17.68
N VAL A 10 14.49 -7.06 -16.66
CA VAL A 10 13.11 -6.67 -16.34
C VAL A 10 13.11 -5.20 -15.88
N ILE A 11 12.24 -4.40 -16.47
CA ILE A 11 12.15 -2.96 -16.22
C ILE A 11 10.88 -2.67 -15.45
N MET A 12 11.04 -2.20 -14.22
CA MET A 12 10.00 -1.48 -13.50
C MET A 12 10.16 0.01 -13.78
N CYS A 13 9.07 0.70 -14.11
CA CYS A 13 9.04 2.15 -14.09
C CYS A 13 8.02 2.60 -13.05
N GLU A 14 8.41 3.49 -12.15
CA GLU A 14 7.52 4.02 -11.13
C GLU A 14 7.03 5.44 -11.44
N GLN A 15 5.91 5.79 -10.84
CA GLN A 15 5.49 7.16 -10.66
C GLN A 15 4.62 7.25 -9.40
N MET A 16 4.73 8.36 -8.67
CA MET A 16 3.93 8.61 -7.46
C MET A 16 3.12 9.88 -7.68
N PRO A 17 1.85 9.79 -8.13
CA PRO A 17 1.05 10.97 -8.42
C PRO A 17 0.59 11.61 -7.11
N ILE A 18 0.72 12.94 -7.00
CA ILE A 18 0.50 13.64 -5.73
C ILE A 18 -0.92 14.15 -5.66
N TYR A 19 -1.74 13.55 -4.80
CA TYR A 19 -3.08 14.07 -4.48
C TYR A 19 -2.96 15.42 -3.77
N GLY A 20 -3.67 16.44 -4.28
CA GLY A 20 -3.54 17.83 -3.84
C GLY A 20 -2.27 18.52 -4.35
N GLY A 21 -1.54 17.90 -5.27
CA GLY A 21 -0.35 18.44 -5.91
C GLY A 21 -0.67 19.30 -7.14
N TYR A 22 0.19 19.27 -8.15
CA TYR A 22 0.03 20.08 -9.36
C TYR A 22 -1.21 19.72 -10.19
N ALA A 23 -1.64 18.45 -10.14
CA ALA A 23 -2.79 17.97 -10.89
C ALA A 23 -4.11 18.52 -10.31
N GLY A 24 -4.23 18.59 -8.98
CA GLY A 24 -5.46 18.99 -8.30
C GLY A 24 -5.96 17.94 -7.32
N GLY A 25 -7.28 17.71 -7.32
CA GLY A 25 -7.98 16.80 -6.43
C GLY A 25 -7.95 15.35 -6.90
N LEU A 26 -9.01 14.61 -6.58
CA LEU A 26 -9.07 13.16 -6.75
C LEU A 26 -9.04 12.77 -8.23
N GLU A 27 -10.00 13.29 -9.00
CA GLU A 27 -10.17 12.96 -10.41
C GLU A 27 -8.99 13.47 -11.24
N GLU A 28 -8.48 14.68 -10.96
CA GLU A 28 -7.34 15.22 -11.70
C GLU A 28 -6.07 14.42 -11.45
N THR A 29 -5.84 13.97 -10.21
CA THR A 29 -4.71 13.11 -9.88
C THR A 29 -4.85 11.72 -10.52
N ALA A 30 -6.05 11.14 -10.54
CA ALA A 30 -6.31 9.86 -11.21
C ALA A 30 -6.11 9.93 -12.74
N ILE A 31 -6.45 11.05 -13.38
CA ILE A 31 -6.14 11.27 -14.81
C ILE A 31 -4.63 11.26 -15.04
N VAL A 32 -3.86 11.94 -14.18
CA VAL A 32 -2.39 11.94 -14.26
C VAL A 32 -1.83 10.54 -14.03
N ASP A 33 -2.35 9.81 -13.06
CA ASP A 33 -1.93 8.45 -12.72
C ASP A 33 -2.12 7.48 -13.91
N VAL A 34 -3.28 7.48 -14.55
CA VAL A 34 -3.51 6.70 -15.78
C VAL A 34 -2.53 7.12 -16.88
N ALA A 35 -2.31 8.42 -17.07
CA ALA A 35 -1.38 8.93 -18.07
C ALA A 35 0.07 8.47 -17.81
N THR A 36 0.53 8.50 -16.56
CA THR A 36 1.88 8.07 -16.18
C THR A 36 2.05 6.56 -16.25
N THR A 37 0.99 5.80 -15.94
CA THR A 37 0.95 4.35 -16.14
C THR A 37 1.15 4.00 -17.62
N LEU A 38 0.38 4.61 -18.53
CA LEU A 38 0.54 4.37 -19.97
C LEU A 38 1.93 4.81 -20.48
N ASN A 39 2.41 5.96 -20.00
CA ASN A 39 3.72 6.49 -20.38
C ASN A 39 4.87 5.56 -19.96
N ALA A 40 4.74 4.82 -18.87
CA ALA A 40 5.74 3.86 -18.42
C ALA A 40 6.10 2.85 -19.53
N PHE A 41 5.10 2.32 -20.23
CA PHE A 41 5.31 1.31 -21.28
C PHE A 41 5.77 1.92 -22.60
N VAL A 42 5.39 3.16 -22.90
CA VAL A 42 5.81 3.85 -24.14
C VAL A 42 7.21 4.43 -24.04
N MET A 43 7.48 5.21 -22.99
CA MET A 43 8.72 5.96 -22.85
C MET A 43 9.86 5.10 -22.32
N THR A 44 9.56 4.17 -21.40
CA THR A 44 10.61 3.42 -20.69
C THR A 44 10.70 1.95 -21.05
N GLN A 45 9.81 1.47 -21.94
CA GLN A 45 9.69 0.05 -22.27
C GLN A 45 9.55 -0.81 -20.99
N ALA A 46 8.76 -0.31 -20.03
CA ALA A 46 8.51 -1.01 -18.79
C ALA A 46 7.86 -2.36 -19.04
N HIS A 47 8.19 -3.33 -18.18
CA HIS A 47 7.53 -4.62 -18.11
C HIS A 47 6.35 -4.58 -17.13
N TYR A 48 6.46 -3.74 -16.10
CA TYR A 48 5.35 -3.40 -15.20
C TYR A 48 5.52 -1.97 -14.66
N HIS A 49 4.41 -1.35 -14.27
CA HIS A 49 4.40 -0.01 -13.68
C HIS A 49 4.18 -0.09 -12.17
N LEU A 50 5.02 0.59 -11.39
CA LEU A 50 4.83 0.74 -9.94
C LEU A 50 4.22 2.11 -9.64
N ASP A 51 2.95 2.12 -9.28
CA ASP A 51 2.25 3.32 -8.83
C ASP A 51 2.58 3.61 -7.35
N GLY A 52 2.14 4.76 -6.85
CA GLY A 52 2.19 5.14 -5.44
C GLY A 52 1.54 6.50 -5.17
N PRO A 53 0.21 6.64 -5.33
CA PRO A 53 -0.44 7.94 -5.16
C PRO A 53 -0.26 8.45 -3.74
N ILE A 54 0.33 9.63 -3.58
CA ILE A 54 0.75 10.13 -2.27
C ILE A 54 0.00 11.40 -1.90
N HIS A 55 -0.51 11.47 -0.68
CA HIS A 55 -1.21 12.67 -0.21
C HIS A 55 -0.22 13.80 0.07
N VAL A 56 -0.38 14.97 -0.55
CA VAL A 56 0.58 16.11 -0.48
C VAL A 56 0.99 16.51 0.95
N ARG A 57 0.02 16.56 1.87
CA ARG A 57 0.26 16.93 3.27
C ARG A 57 0.86 15.80 4.10
N TRP A 58 0.31 14.60 3.97
CA TRP A 58 0.62 13.50 4.88
C TRP A 58 1.84 12.69 4.43
N GLY A 59 2.16 12.68 3.13
CA GLY A 59 3.29 11.94 2.59
C GLY A 59 3.14 10.43 2.75
N ILE A 60 1.92 9.92 2.53
CA ILE A 60 1.55 8.51 2.64
C ILE A 60 0.67 8.09 1.47
N THR A 61 0.68 6.80 1.16
CA THR A 61 -0.17 6.17 0.13
C THR A 61 -1.48 5.63 0.70
N THR A 62 -1.58 5.59 2.03
CA THR A 62 -2.68 4.99 2.79
C THR A 62 -3.77 5.99 3.20
N ALA A 63 -3.72 7.22 2.68
CA ALA A 63 -4.79 8.19 2.85
C ALA A 63 -6.03 7.81 2.02
N ARG A 64 -7.24 8.19 2.48
CA ARG A 64 -8.50 7.88 1.78
C ARG A 64 -8.44 8.25 0.29
N GLU A 65 -7.92 9.42 0.00
CA GLU A 65 -7.87 9.98 -1.34
C GLU A 65 -6.79 9.29 -2.18
N SER A 66 -5.62 9.01 -1.59
CA SER A 66 -4.56 8.22 -2.24
C SER A 66 -5.04 6.81 -2.62
N LEU A 67 -5.75 6.12 -1.72
CA LEU A 67 -6.33 4.81 -1.97
C LEU A 67 -7.34 4.86 -3.11
N ALA A 68 -8.20 5.89 -3.13
CA ALA A 68 -9.18 6.07 -4.19
C ALA A 68 -8.52 6.35 -5.56
N VAL A 69 -7.48 7.20 -5.62
CA VAL A 69 -6.68 7.40 -6.84
C VAL A 69 -6.14 6.07 -7.36
N ALA A 70 -5.44 5.32 -6.51
CA ALA A 70 -4.79 4.06 -6.88
C ALA A 70 -5.79 3.02 -7.41
N ALA A 71 -6.95 2.90 -6.75
CA ALA A 71 -8.01 1.99 -7.12
C ALA A 71 -8.65 2.35 -8.46
N HIS A 72 -8.98 3.63 -8.65
CA HIS A 72 -9.61 4.10 -9.89
C HIS A 72 -8.65 3.99 -11.08
N CYS A 73 -7.38 4.32 -10.90
CA CYS A 73 -6.35 4.11 -11.93
C CYS A 73 -6.24 2.63 -12.29
N ALA A 74 -6.03 1.74 -11.31
CA ALA A 74 -5.89 0.30 -11.54
C ALA A 74 -7.11 -0.30 -12.24
N ARG A 75 -8.33 0.00 -11.78
CA ARG A 75 -9.55 -0.49 -12.43
C ARG A 75 -9.69 0.02 -13.86
N ALA A 76 -9.35 1.28 -14.12
CA ALA A 76 -9.42 1.86 -15.46
C ALA A 76 -8.40 1.21 -16.41
N VAL A 77 -7.15 1.03 -15.96
CA VAL A 77 -6.10 0.42 -16.76
C VAL A 77 -6.39 -1.06 -17.01
N GLU A 78 -6.82 -1.80 -15.99
CA GLU A 78 -7.16 -3.23 -16.09
C GLU A 78 -8.37 -3.47 -16.99
N ALA A 79 -9.38 -2.60 -16.97
CA ALA A 79 -10.55 -2.74 -17.83
C ALA A 79 -10.26 -2.47 -19.32
N ASN A 80 -9.15 -1.81 -19.65
CA ASN A 80 -8.88 -1.32 -21.00
C ASN A 80 -7.54 -1.80 -21.58
N THR A 81 -6.71 -2.48 -20.80
CA THR A 81 -5.37 -2.92 -21.21
C THR A 81 -5.01 -4.27 -20.59
N HIS A 82 -3.78 -4.73 -20.82
CA HIS A 82 -3.19 -5.93 -20.19
C HIS A 82 -1.83 -5.59 -19.56
N LEU A 83 -1.69 -4.35 -19.09
CA LEU A 83 -0.46 -3.84 -18.50
C LEU A 83 -0.31 -4.37 -17.09
N LEU A 84 0.88 -4.84 -16.72
CA LEU A 84 1.16 -5.31 -15.36
C LEU A 84 1.33 -4.12 -14.41
N LEU A 85 0.58 -4.14 -13.32
CA LEU A 85 0.49 -3.06 -12.34
C LEU A 85 0.99 -3.50 -10.98
N ALA A 86 1.72 -2.60 -10.34
CA ALA A 86 2.15 -2.71 -8.97
C ALA A 86 1.78 -1.44 -8.21
N ASN A 87 1.77 -1.50 -6.88
CA ASN A 87 1.67 -0.32 -6.03
C ASN A 87 2.62 -0.43 -4.83
N GLN A 88 3.04 0.73 -4.30
CA GLN A 88 4.00 0.83 -3.19
C GLN A 88 3.35 1.37 -1.91
N TYR A 89 3.85 0.91 -0.76
CA TYR A 89 3.19 1.11 0.53
C TYR A 89 4.00 2.04 1.44
N TYR A 90 3.46 3.22 1.70
CA TYR A 90 3.99 4.21 2.65
C TYR A 90 2.96 4.47 3.73
N THR A 91 3.12 3.82 4.88
CA THR A 91 2.27 4.04 6.06
C THR A 91 2.81 5.21 6.86
N LEU A 92 1.92 5.89 7.58
CA LEU A 92 2.28 7.00 8.43
C LEU A 92 2.91 6.52 9.74
N ALA A 93 2.26 5.54 10.36
CA ALA A 93 2.70 4.93 11.59
C ALA A 93 3.89 4.00 11.35
N GLY A 94 4.74 3.83 12.36
CA GLY A 94 5.89 2.94 12.28
C GLY A 94 5.59 1.50 12.72
N PRO A 95 6.61 0.62 12.61
CA PRO A 95 6.48 -0.80 12.98
C PRO A 95 6.01 -1.00 14.42
N CYS A 96 5.47 -2.18 14.68
CA CYS A 96 4.97 -2.58 16.00
C CYS A 96 3.86 -1.65 16.52
N THR A 97 3.01 -1.13 15.62
CA THR A 97 1.81 -0.37 15.96
C THR A 97 0.60 -0.90 15.21
N VAL A 98 -0.58 -0.86 15.84
CA VAL A 98 -1.83 -1.28 15.21
C VAL A 98 -2.15 -0.40 14.01
N MET A 99 -1.96 0.93 14.12
CA MET A 99 -2.20 1.87 13.02
C MET A 99 -1.40 1.52 11.77
N CYS A 100 -0.10 1.16 11.90
CA CYS A 100 0.72 0.78 10.75
C CYS A 100 0.17 -0.46 10.02
N LEU A 101 -0.30 -1.45 10.77
CA LEU A 101 -0.91 -2.65 10.21
C LEU A 101 -2.29 -2.36 9.58
N LEU A 102 -3.11 -1.49 10.18
CA LEU A 102 -4.40 -1.10 9.60
C LEU A 102 -4.24 -0.26 8.33
N GLU A 103 -3.28 0.66 8.29
CA GLU A 103 -2.91 1.42 7.09
C GLU A 103 -2.43 0.47 5.97
N THR A 104 -1.57 -0.49 6.32
CA THR A 104 -1.13 -1.55 5.40
C THR A 104 -2.31 -2.36 4.87
N ALA A 105 -3.24 -2.75 5.75
CA ALA A 105 -4.40 -3.53 5.36
C ALA A 105 -5.34 -2.77 4.42
N ALA A 106 -5.59 -1.50 4.69
CA ALA A 106 -6.44 -0.66 3.83
C ALA A 106 -5.90 -0.64 2.40
N GLN A 107 -4.59 -0.45 2.24
CA GLN A 107 -3.98 -0.47 0.92
C GLN A 107 -3.93 -1.87 0.30
N ALA A 108 -3.65 -2.93 1.08
CA ALA A 108 -3.64 -4.31 0.59
C ALA A 108 -5.01 -4.76 0.07
N ILE A 109 -6.08 -4.40 0.78
CA ILE A 109 -7.46 -4.62 0.33
C ILE A 109 -7.73 -3.85 -0.96
N THR A 110 -7.35 -2.57 -1.00
CA THR A 110 -7.56 -1.69 -2.16
C THR A 110 -6.85 -2.21 -3.41
N ASP A 111 -5.55 -2.51 -3.31
CA ASP A 111 -4.74 -2.95 -4.44
C ASP A 111 -5.17 -4.34 -4.94
N THR A 112 -5.50 -5.26 -4.03
CA THR A 112 -5.99 -6.59 -4.40
C THR A 112 -7.33 -6.51 -5.13
N ALA A 113 -8.29 -5.76 -4.59
CA ALA A 113 -9.63 -5.65 -5.17
C ALA A 113 -9.64 -4.82 -6.47
N SER A 114 -8.69 -3.91 -6.63
CA SER A 114 -8.55 -3.11 -7.85
C SER A 114 -7.77 -3.80 -8.97
N GLY A 115 -7.09 -4.91 -8.67
CA GLY A 115 -6.44 -5.77 -9.67
C GLY A 115 -4.95 -5.53 -9.87
N ARG A 116 -4.21 -5.10 -8.83
CA ARG A 116 -2.74 -5.03 -8.91
C ARG A 116 -2.12 -6.42 -8.89
N GLU A 117 -1.16 -6.68 -9.78
CA GLU A 117 -0.40 -7.95 -9.80
C GLU A 117 0.69 -8.02 -8.74
N LEU A 118 1.23 -6.89 -8.29
CA LEU A 118 2.32 -6.85 -7.32
C LEU A 118 2.11 -5.80 -6.22
N LEU A 119 2.31 -6.22 -4.98
CA LEU A 119 2.25 -5.36 -3.79
C LEU A 119 3.68 -5.15 -3.25
N SER A 120 4.18 -3.91 -3.31
CA SER A 120 5.57 -3.56 -2.95
C SER A 120 5.62 -2.81 -1.62
N GLY A 121 5.81 -3.54 -0.51
CA GLY A 121 5.71 -2.96 0.82
C GLY A 121 6.37 -3.75 1.93
N VAL A 122 6.54 -3.16 3.12
CA VAL A 122 5.95 -1.87 3.56
C VAL A 122 7.04 -0.89 4.01
N ALA A 123 7.05 0.32 3.45
CA ALA A 123 7.90 1.42 3.88
C ALA A 123 7.26 2.14 5.08
N SER A 124 7.25 1.48 6.24
CA SER A 124 6.67 2.01 7.47
C SER A 124 7.33 3.32 7.93
N ALA A 125 6.62 4.14 8.71
CA ALA A 125 7.06 5.47 9.11
C ALA A 125 7.51 6.34 7.90
N LYS A 126 6.72 6.30 6.82
CA LYS A 126 6.97 6.93 5.51
C LYS A 126 8.27 6.50 4.83
N GLY A 127 8.93 5.43 5.28
CA GLY A 127 10.21 5.00 4.73
C GLY A 127 11.37 5.99 4.95
N VAL A 128 11.25 6.95 5.87
CA VAL A 128 12.30 7.96 6.12
C VAL A 128 13.07 7.74 7.42
N ALA A 129 12.61 6.83 8.28
CA ALA A 129 13.22 6.55 9.57
C ALA A 129 14.10 5.29 9.52
N THR A 130 15.39 5.44 9.85
CA THR A 130 16.38 4.35 9.82
C THR A 130 15.94 3.17 10.68
N ASN A 131 15.90 1.97 10.08
CA ASN A 131 15.50 0.71 10.71
C ASN A 131 14.01 0.62 11.12
N TYR A 132 13.12 1.48 10.63
CA TYR A 132 11.67 1.40 10.91
C TYR A 132 10.92 0.61 9.84
N THR A 133 11.40 -0.59 9.50
CA THR A 133 10.75 -1.50 8.54
C THR A 133 11.06 -2.94 8.91
N THR A 134 10.07 -3.83 8.93
CA THR A 134 10.26 -5.23 9.30
C THR A 134 9.53 -6.20 8.35
N ALA A 135 9.67 -7.50 8.59
CA ALA A 135 8.92 -8.51 7.82
C ALA A 135 7.48 -8.69 8.32
N MET A 136 7.12 -8.16 9.50
CA MET A 136 5.76 -8.32 10.04
C MET A 136 4.73 -7.55 9.22
N GLU A 137 5.05 -6.32 8.75
CA GLU A 137 4.13 -5.57 7.91
C GLU A 137 3.92 -6.25 6.55
N ALA A 138 4.99 -6.78 5.96
CA ALA A 138 4.89 -7.54 4.70
C ALA A 138 4.08 -8.84 4.86
N ARG A 139 4.23 -9.55 6.00
CA ARG A 139 3.38 -10.71 6.32
C ARG A 139 1.92 -10.30 6.39
N PHE A 140 1.61 -9.23 7.11
CA PHE A 140 0.24 -8.75 7.26
C PHE A 140 -0.37 -8.34 5.91
N MET A 141 0.40 -7.61 5.08
CA MET A 141 0.03 -7.24 3.71
C MET A 141 -0.37 -8.47 2.88
N ALA A 142 0.46 -9.52 2.89
CA ALA A 142 0.20 -10.74 2.13
C ALA A 142 -1.03 -11.52 2.64
N GLU A 143 -1.21 -11.62 3.95
CA GLU A 143 -2.38 -12.30 4.54
C GLU A 143 -3.69 -11.53 4.28
N VAL A 144 -3.65 -10.21 4.34
CA VAL A 144 -4.77 -9.34 3.99
C VAL A 144 -5.12 -9.47 2.51
N ALA A 145 -4.12 -9.41 1.63
CA ALA A 145 -4.34 -9.58 0.18
C ALA A 145 -5.00 -10.93 -0.13
N ARG A 146 -4.49 -12.02 0.47
CA ARG A 146 -5.10 -13.36 0.33
C ARG A 146 -6.55 -13.39 0.81
N ALA A 147 -6.85 -12.73 1.93
CA ALA A 147 -8.21 -12.71 2.49
C ALA A 147 -9.18 -11.83 1.69
N ALA A 148 -8.68 -10.77 1.04
CA ALA A 148 -9.48 -9.85 0.21
C ALA A 148 -9.74 -10.40 -1.21
N ALA A 149 -8.88 -11.29 -1.70
CA ALA A 149 -8.99 -11.86 -3.03
C ALA A 149 -10.35 -12.53 -3.29
N GLY A 150 -11.02 -12.11 -4.36
CA GLY A 150 -12.31 -12.66 -4.77
C GLY A 150 -13.52 -12.19 -3.95
N MET A 151 -13.35 -11.23 -3.03
CA MET A 151 -14.48 -10.61 -2.35
C MET A 151 -15.26 -9.65 -3.26
N GLU A 152 -16.58 -9.58 -3.04
CA GLU A 152 -17.47 -8.64 -3.76
C GLU A 152 -17.07 -7.17 -3.51
N LEU A 153 -17.02 -6.37 -4.58
CA LEU A 153 -16.57 -4.98 -4.52
C LEU A 153 -17.41 -4.10 -3.58
N ASP A 154 -18.73 -4.31 -3.52
CA ASP A 154 -19.59 -3.54 -2.61
C ASP A 154 -19.25 -3.78 -1.14
N LYS A 155 -18.88 -5.02 -0.79
CA LYS A 155 -18.42 -5.37 0.56
C LYS A 155 -17.05 -4.78 0.83
N ILE A 156 -16.15 -4.83 -0.14
CA ILE A 156 -14.82 -4.23 -0.05
C ILE A 156 -14.90 -2.72 0.19
N ASN A 157 -15.70 -1.99 -0.61
CA ASN A 157 -15.87 -0.55 -0.47
C ASN A 157 -16.43 -0.18 0.91
N THR A 158 -17.44 -0.91 1.39
CA THR A 158 -18.00 -0.71 2.73
C THR A 158 -16.98 -0.98 3.84
N MET A 159 -16.13 -2.00 3.66
CA MET A 159 -15.07 -2.35 4.61
C MET A 159 -13.98 -1.28 4.64
N LEU A 160 -13.51 -0.84 3.48
CA LEU A 160 -12.49 0.20 3.33
C LEU A 160 -12.94 1.51 3.97
N ASP A 161 -14.20 1.93 3.75
CA ASP A 161 -14.73 3.15 4.35
C ASP A 161 -14.62 3.14 5.88
N LYS A 162 -15.01 2.03 6.50
CA LYS A 162 -14.92 1.82 7.95
C LYS A 162 -13.46 1.77 8.42
N LEU A 163 -12.63 0.98 7.74
CA LEU A 163 -11.23 0.77 8.11
C LEU A 163 -10.43 2.08 8.06
N VAL A 164 -10.54 2.83 6.97
CA VAL A 164 -9.90 4.14 6.81
C VAL A 164 -10.41 5.13 7.86
N GLY A 165 -11.71 5.09 8.15
CA GLY A 165 -12.34 5.88 9.21
C GLY A 165 -11.77 5.65 10.62
N MET A 166 -11.10 4.53 10.87
CA MET A 166 -10.46 4.23 12.16
C MET A 166 -9.16 4.97 12.38
N TYR A 167 -8.45 5.40 11.33
CA TYR A 167 -7.11 6.01 11.47
C TYR A 167 -6.96 7.37 10.80
N GLU A 168 -7.86 7.76 9.88
CA GLU A 168 -7.69 9.00 9.09
C GLU A 168 -7.72 10.29 9.91
N LYS A 169 -8.25 10.25 11.14
CA LYS A 169 -8.29 11.40 12.04
C LYS A 169 -7.00 11.57 12.85
N ASP A 170 -6.17 10.54 12.90
CA ASP A 170 -4.98 10.48 13.75
C ASP A 170 -3.69 10.78 12.98
N TYR A 171 -3.76 11.22 11.72
CA TYR A 171 -2.54 11.46 10.92
C TYR A 171 -1.54 12.42 11.59
N LYS A 172 -2.00 13.42 12.34
CA LYS A 172 -1.09 14.33 13.06
C LYS A 172 -0.36 13.69 14.23
N ASN A 173 -0.94 12.63 14.79
CA ASN A 173 -0.51 11.98 16.03
C ASN A 173 -0.17 10.50 15.82
N ALA A 174 0.11 10.10 14.57
CA ALA A 174 0.41 8.72 14.24
C ALA A 174 1.59 8.20 15.07
N PRO A 175 1.49 6.99 15.64
CA PRO A 175 2.52 6.46 16.52
C PRO A 175 3.79 6.17 15.72
N LYS A 176 4.92 6.67 16.23
CA LYS A 176 6.24 6.50 15.60
C LYS A 176 6.65 5.03 15.44
N GLY A 177 6.13 4.15 16.28
CA GLY A 177 6.49 2.74 16.30
C GLY A 177 7.90 2.48 16.82
N LYS A 178 8.45 1.33 16.46
CA LYS A 178 9.74 0.83 16.92
C LYS A 178 10.67 0.50 15.76
N THR A 179 11.96 0.60 15.99
CA THR A 179 12.98 0.07 15.07
C THR A 179 12.92 -1.46 15.03
N PHE A 180 13.49 -2.05 13.98
CA PHE A 180 13.71 -3.49 13.85
C PHE A 180 14.35 -4.07 15.11
N VAL A 181 15.41 -3.46 15.63
CA VAL A 181 16.14 -3.96 16.80
C VAL A 181 15.32 -3.89 18.10
N GLU A 182 14.31 -3.02 18.18
CA GLU A 182 13.43 -2.88 19.34
C GLU A 182 12.23 -3.83 19.31
N CYS A 183 11.81 -4.30 18.12
CA CYS A 183 10.65 -5.16 17.97
C CYS A 183 10.97 -6.58 17.46
N TYR A 184 12.25 -6.91 17.27
CA TYR A 184 12.75 -8.24 16.91
C TYR A 184 13.89 -8.73 17.81
N ASP A 185 13.95 -10.04 18.01
CA ASP A 185 15.19 -10.74 18.36
C ASP A 185 16.07 -10.80 17.11
N ILE A 186 17.13 -9.99 17.08
CA ILE A 186 18.02 -9.86 15.91
C ILE A 186 18.94 -11.08 15.69
N VAL A 187 19.07 -11.95 16.70
CA VAL A 187 19.86 -13.18 16.57
C VAL A 187 19.01 -14.27 15.94
N LYS A 188 17.76 -14.41 16.41
CA LYS A 188 16.83 -15.43 15.89
C LYS A 188 16.04 -14.96 14.67
N LEU A 189 16.06 -13.65 14.39
CA LEU A 189 15.24 -12.99 13.37
C LEU A 189 13.73 -13.25 13.57
N THR A 190 13.28 -13.26 14.82
CA THR A 190 11.87 -13.46 15.19
C THR A 190 11.28 -12.20 15.81
N PRO A 191 10.01 -11.86 15.52
CA PRO A 191 9.34 -10.74 16.17
C PRO A 191 9.23 -10.99 17.68
N THR A 192 9.20 -9.90 18.44
CA THR A 192 8.89 -9.92 19.88
C THR A 192 7.44 -10.32 20.15
N ASP A 193 7.17 -10.81 21.36
CA ASP A 193 5.80 -11.12 21.81
C ASP A 193 4.87 -9.89 21.74
N GLU A 194 5.41 -8.69 21.97
CA GLU A 194 4.68 -7.44 21.82
C GLU A 194 4.20 -7.23 20.37
N TYR A 195 5.08 -7.42 19.39
CA TYR A 195 4.68 -7.26 18.00
C TYR A 195 3.68 -8.36 17.59
N LEU A 196 3.82 -9.58 18.11
CA LEU A 196 2.81 -10.62 17.91
C LEU A 196 1.44 -10.22 18.49
N GLN A 197 1.39 -9.56 19.64
CA GLN A 197 0.14 -9.06 20.22
C GLN A 197 -0.49 -7.95 19.36
N VAL A 198 0.31 -6.96 18.93
CA VAL A 198 -0.13 -5.90 18.01
C VAL A 198 -0.68 -6.50 16.71
N TYR A 199 -0.03 -7.53 16.18
CA TYR A 199 -0.49 -8.25 15.00
C TYR A 199 -1.86 -8.91 15.22
N GLN A 200 -2.05 -9.60 16.35
CA GLN A 200 -3.33 -10.24 16.66
C GLN A 200 -4.46 -9.23 16.86
N GLU A 201 -4.16 -8.08 17.49
CA GLU A 201 -5.12 -6.99 17.64
C GLU A 201 -5.57 -6.44 16.28
N ALA A 202 -4.64 -6.11 15.39
CA ALA A 202 -4.96 -5.65 14.05
C ALA A 202 -5.75 -6.70 13.25
N ALA A 203 -5.35 -7.97 13.32
CA ALA A 203 -6.08 -9.06 12.67
C ALA A 203 -7.51 -9.21 13.20
N GLN A 204 -7.71 -9.04 14.51
CA GLN A 204 -9.02 -9.12 15.14
C GLN A 204 -9.95 -7.99 14.67
N ILE A 205 -9.45 -6.76 14.58
CA ILE A 205 -10.19 -5.63 14.01
C ILE A 205 -10.66 -5.94 12.59
N LEU A 206 -9.78 -6.48 11.74
CA LEU A 206 -10.15 -6.83 10.36
C LEU A 206 -11.20 -7.94 10.30
N ARG A 207 -11.16 -8.93 11.20
CA ARG A 207 -12.21 -9.96 11.31
C ARG A 207 -13.57 -9.37 11.68
N GLU A 208 -13.59 -8.41 12.59
CA GLU A 208 -14.81 -7.70 13.00
C GLU A 208 -15.39 -6.86 11.86
N LEU A 209 -14.52 -6.34 10.98
CA LEU A 209 -14.93 -5.66 9.74
C LEU A 209 -15.37 -6.63 8.63
N GLY A 210 -15.20 -7.94 8.82
CA GLY A 210 -15.65 -8.99 7.89
C GLY A 210 -14.57 -9.57 6.98
N LEU A 211 -13.29 -9.25 7.19
CA LEU A 211 -12.17 -9.85 6.45
C LEU A 211 -11.75 -11.18 7.10
N PRO A 212 -11.75 -12.31 6.37
CA PRO A 212 -11.45 -13.63 6.94
C PRO A 212 -9.93 -13.90 7.11
N ILE A 213 -9.19 -12.96 7.71
CA ILE A 213 -7.73 -13.10 7.92
C ILE A 213 -7.38 -14.13 9.00
N GLY A 214 -6.37 -14.96 8.72
CA GLY A 214 -5.86 -15.99 9.64
C GLY A 214 -6.77 -17.20 9.81
N LYS A 215 -7.69 -17.45 8.87
CA LYS A 215 -8.33 -18.75 8.69
C LYS A 215 -7.48 -19.67 7.81
#